data_AF-A0A2D1UN50-F1
#
_entry.id   AF-A0A2D1UN50-F1
#
_cell.length_a   1.000
_cell.length_b   1.000
_cell.length_c   1.000
_cell.angle_alpha   90.00
_cell.angle_beta   90.00
_cell.angle_gamma   90.00
#
_symmetry.space_group_name_H-M   'P 1'
#
loop_
_entity.id
_entity.type
_entity.pdbx_description
1 polymer ?
#
loop_
_entity_poly.entity_id
_entity_poly.type
_entity_poly.pdbx_seq_one_letter_code
_entity_poly.pdbx_strand_id
1 'polypeptide(L)'
;RYWPSYIASQSGCTDSCDYRGAYSSSKCLRNCGQPSQKLYHVPRSWIQSTGNVLVLFEELGGDPTQISFVARSVGTVCARVSETHLPPVGSWKSSATSGLKVNKPKAELQLHCPSSGHLIKSIKFASFGTPTGRCGSFTYGHCN
;
A
#
# COMPACT_ATOMS: atom_id res chain seq x y z
N ARG A 1 16.31 -19.09 -2.31
CA ARG A 1 15.73 -20.13 -1.44
C ARG A 1 14.25 -19.82 -1.27
N TYR A 2 13.39 -20.82 -1.37
CA TYR A 2 11.97 -20.70 -1.08
C TYR A 2 11.64 -21.61 0.09
N TRP A 3 10.73 -21.18 0.97
CA TRP A 3 10.30 -21.97 2.13
C TRP A 3 8.81 -21.73 2.48
N PRO A 4 7.89 -22.09 1.57
CA PRO A 4 6.47 -21.85 1.75
C PRO A 4 5.85 -22.72 2.86
N SER A 5 6.46 -23.84 3.21
CA SER A 5 6.02 -24.69 4.33
C SER A 5 6.36 -24.10 5.70
N TYR A 6 7.24 -23.10 5.78
CA TYR A 6 7.52 -22.39 7.03
C TYR A 6 6.41 -21.38 7.29
N ILE A 7 5.48 -21.74 8.17
CA ILE A 7 4.30 -20.94 8.49
C ILE A 7 4.66 -19.85 9.51
N ALA A 8 4.20 -18.62 9.26
CA ALA A 8 4.33 -17.52 10.19
C ALA A 8 3.54 -17.79 11.48
N SER A 9 4.01 -17.25 12.62
CA SER A 9 3.34 -17.37 13.92
C SER A 9 1.84 -17.14 13.79
N GLN A 10 1.03 -17.93 14.50
CA GLN A 10 -0.42 -17.75 14.54
C GLN A 10 -0.84 -16.56 15.40
N SER A 11 0.04 -16.07 16.28
CA SER A 11 -0.24 -14.99 17.24
C SER A 11 0.52 -13.71 16.92
N GLY A 12 -0.01 -12.57 17.39
CA GLY A 12 0.64 -11.25 17.31
C GLY A 12 0.20 -10.40 16.12
N CYS A 13 -0.55 -10.94 15.17
CA CYS A 13 -1.20 -10.12 14.15
C CYS A 13 -2.41 -9.38 14.72
N THR A 14 -2.61 -8.17 14.22
CA THR A 14 -3.75 -7.31 14.57
C THR A 14 -4.51 -6.92 13.31
N ASP A 15 -5.83 -6.79 13.37
CA ASP A 15 -6.60 -6.28 12.22
C ASP A 15 -6.49 -4.76 12.05
N SER A 16 -5.99 -4.07 13.08
CA SER A 16 -5.86 -2.62 13.12
C SER A 16 -4.48 -2.20 13.60
N CYS A 17 -3.77 -1.40 12.81
CA CYS A 17 -2.47 -0.85 13.17
C CYS A 17 -2.56 0.68 13.10
N ASP A 18 -2.26 1.34 14.21
CA ASP A 18 -2.17 2.81 14.28
C ASP A 18 -0.69 3.23 14.22
N TYR A 19 -0.38 4.17 13.33
CA TYR A 19 0.96 4.71 13.20
C TYR A 19 1.37 5.54 14.43
N ARG A 20 0.38 6.10 15.16
CA ARG A 20 0.61 6.91 16.36
C ARG A 20 1.10 6.05 17.54
N GLY A 21 1.85 6.67 18.45
CA GLY A 21 2.42 6.02 19.63
C GLY A 21 3.70 5.24 19.36
N ALA A 22 4.33 4.72 20.42
CA ALA A 22 5.60 4.01 20.34
C ALA A 22 5.54 2.83 19.36
N TYR A 23 6.64 2.61 18.64
CA TYR A 23 6.79 1.50 17.71
C TYR A 23 7.42 0.29 18.41
N SER A 24 6.94 -0.91 18.07
CA SER A 24 7.61 -2.18 18.32
C SER A 24 7.52 -3.04 17.07
N SER A 25 8.46 -3.97 16.90
CA SER A 25 8.47 -4.90 15.75
C SER A 25 7.20 -5.76 15.67
N SER A 26 6.55 -6.03 16.80
CA SER A 26 5.30 -6.78 16.88
C SER A 26 4.03 -5.95 16.71
N LYS A 27 4.12 -4.61 16.67
CA LYS A 27 2.95 -3.69 16.71
C LYS A 27 1.97 -3.92 15.55
N CYS A 28 2.48 -4.23 14.37
CA CYS A 28 1.70 -4.22 13.12
C CYS A 28 1.97 -5.46 12.27
N LEU A 29 2.14 -6.62 12.89
CA LEU A 29 2.30 -7.88 12.18
C LEU A 29 1.06 -8.20 11.34
N ARG A 30 1.29 -8.88 10.21
CA ARG A 30 0.29 -9.29 9.23
C ARG A 30 0.62 -10.70 8.72
N ASN A 31 -0.36 -11.35 8.09
CA ASN A 31 -0.22 -12.69 7.48
C ASN A 31 0.13 -13.82 8.47
N CYS A 32 -0.38 -13.77 9.71
CA CYS A 32 -0.25 -14.87 10.67
C CYS A 32 -0.95 -16.14 10.14
N GLY A 33 -0.37 -17.31 10.44
CA GLY A 33 -0.88 -18.59 9.96
C GLY A 33 -0.78 -18.83 8.45
N GLN A 34 -0.15 -17.91 7.71
CA GLN A 34 0.16 -18.07 6.28
C GLN A 34 1.63 -18.50 6.11
N PRO A 35 2.01 -19.03 4.93
CA PRO A 35 3.41 -19.15 4.55
C PRO A 35 4.17 -17.84 4.83
N SER A 36 5.28 -17.93 5.55
CA SER A 36 6.15 -16.78 5.86
C SER A 36 6.52 -16.00 4.59
N GLN A 37 6.68 -16.71 3.48
CA GLN A 37 6.79 -16.14 2.15
C GLN A 37 6.09 -17.01 1.09
N LYS A 38 5.04 -16.45 0.47
CA LYS A 38 4.30 -17.09 -0.63
C LYS A 38 4.79 -16.65 -2.02
N LEU A 39 5.23 -15.39 -2.15
CA LEU A 39 5.65 -14.79 -3.43
C LEU A 39 7.16 -14.58 -3.44
N TYR A 40 7.80 -15.02 -4.51
CA TYR A 40 9.24 -14.90 -4.71
C TYR A 40 9.51 -13.98 -5.90
N HIS A 41 10.33 -12.95 -5.67
CA HIS A 41 10.56 -11.91 -6.66
C HIS A 41 11.47 -12.41 -7.78
N VAL A 42 10.99 -12.29 -9.02
CA VAL A 42 11.77 -12.50 -10.24
C VAL A 42 11.93 -11.15 -10.94
N PRO A 43 13.15 -10.57 -10.96
CA PRO A 43 13.40 -9.31 -11.65
C PRO A 43 13.03 -9.37 -13.13
N ARG A 44 12.34 -8.34 -13.64
CA ARG A 44 11.97 -8.27 -15.06
C ARG A 44 13.19 -8.32 -15.99
N SER A 45 14.33 -7.80 -15.56
CA SER A 45 15.58 -7.83 -16.33
C SER A 45 16.14 -9.23 -16.56
N TRP A 46 15.67 -10.26 -15.84
CA TRP A 46 16.10 -11.65 -16.04
C TRP A 46 15.21 -12.39 -17.05
N ILE A 47 14.07 -11.82 -17.42
CA ILE A 47 13.07 -12.45 -18.27
C ILE A 47 13.22 -11.96 -19.71
N GLN A 48 13.40 -12.89 -20.63
CA GLN A 48 13.36 -12.66 -22.07
C GLN A 48 11.92 -12.78 -22.59
N SER A 49 11.68 -12.34 -23.83
CA SER A 49 10.36 -12.44 -24.47
C SER A 49 9.89 -13.88 -24.64
N THR A 50 10.82 -14.82 -24.89
CA THR A 50 10.57 -16.25 -25.05
C THR A 50 11.80 -17.06 -24.60
N GLY A 51 11.67 -18.38 -24.46
CA GLY A 51 12.81 -19.26 -24.18
C GLY A 51 13.36 -19.22 -22.76
N ASN A 52 12.58 -18.72 -21.79
CA ASN A 52 12.99 -18.69 -20.39
C ASN A 52 12.99 -20.10 -19.79
N VAL A 53 14.03 -20.44 -19.02
CA VAL A 53 14.14 -21.71 -18.30
C VAL A 53 14.03 -21.44 -16.79
N LEU A 54 13.11 -22.12 -16.13
CA LEU A 54 12.94 -22.09 -14.69
C LEU A 54 13.39 -23.43 -14.10
N VAL A 55 14.41 -23.40 -13.25
CA VAL A 55 14.93 -24.59 -12.54
C VAL A 55 14.63 -24.42 -11.05
N LEU A 56 13.99 -25.42 -10.45
CA LEU A 56 13.75 -25.48 -9.01
C LEU A 56 14.38 -26.74 -8.45
N PHE A 57 14.98 -26.59 -7.28
CA PHE A 57 15.40 -27.71 -6.44
C PHE A 57 14.45 -27.77 -5.24
N GLU A 58 13.69 -28.87 -5.14
CA GLU A 58 12.71 -29.11 -4.08
C GLU A 58 13.27 -30.07 -3.05
N GLU A 59 13.31 -29.63 -1.80
CA GLU A 59 13.93 -30.36 -0.68
C GLU A 59 12.91 -31.18 0.13
N LEU A 60 11.68 -30.69 0.29
CA LEU A 60 10.67 -31.26 1.19
C LEU A 60 9.52 -31.94 0.45
N GLY A 61 9.45 -31.76 -0.87
CA GLY A 61 8.38 -32.25 -1.72
C GLY A 61 7.27 -31.22 -1.92
N GLY A 62 6.74 -31.18 -3.14
CA GLY A 62 5.71 -30.24 -3.55
C GLY A 62 5.20 -30.55 -4.95
N ASP A 63 4.00 -30.06 -5.27
CA ASP A 63 3.40 -30.22 -6.59
C ASP A 63 3.85 -29.05 -7.50
N PRO A 64 4.71 -29.29 -8.50
CA PRO A 64 5.21 -28.24 -9.37
C PRO A 64 4.11 -27.63 -10.26
N THR A 65 2.98 -28.33 -10.47
CA THR A 65 1.88 -27.81 -11.30
C THR A 65 1.16 -26.62 -10.66
N GLN A 66 1.33 -26.43 -9.35
CA GLN A 66 0.78 -25.29 -8.61
C GLN A 66 1.65 -24.03 -8.70
N ILE A 67 2.84 -24.12 -9.31
CA ILE A 67 3.74 -22.99 -9.48
C ILE A 67 3.24 -22.12 -10.64
N SER A 68 3.12 -20.82 -10.39
CA SER A 68 2.69 -19.87 -11.40
C SER A 68 3.45 -18.56 -11.30
N PHE A 69 3.62 -17.89 -12.44
CA PHE A 69 4.10 -16.52 -12.49
C PHE A 69 2.94 -15.56 -12.26
N VAL A 70 3.16 -14.57 -11.39
CA VAL A 70 2.22 -13.49 -11.16
C VAL A 70 2.87 -12.15 -11.45
N ALA A 71 2.20 -11.31 -12.22
CA ALA A 71 2.62 -9.94 -12.42
C ALA A 71 2.11 -9.09 -11.25
N ARG A 72 3.03 -8.58 -10.42
CA ARG A 72 2.67 -7.58 -9.41
C ARG A 72 2.53 -6.23 -10.07
N SER A 73 1.31 -5.71 -10.16
CA SER A 73 1.04 -4.32 -10.52
C SER A 73 1.08 -3.44 -9.26
N VAL A 74 1.54 -2.19 -9.41
CA VAL A 74 1.30 -1.17 -8.39
C VAL A 74 -0.22 -1.02 -8.29
N GLY A 75 -0.78 -1.32 -7.13
CA GLY A 75 -2.22 -1.44 -6.94
C GLY A 75 -2.95 -0.10 -6.92
N THR A 76 -4.15 -0.12 -6.34
CA THR A 76 -4.93 1.08 -6.04
C THR A 76 -4.19 1.91 -5.00
N VAL A 77 -3.88 3.17 -5.31
CA VAL A 77 -3.54 4.16 -4.29
C VAL A 77 -4.83 4.76 -3.72
N CYS A 78 -4.86 5.03 -2.43
CA CYS A 78 -5.98 5.70 -1.80
C CYS A 78 -5.43 6.72 -0.79
N ALA A 79 -6.25 7.71 -0.45
CA ALA A 79 -5.99 8.56 0.69
C ALA A 79 -7.33 9.12 1.21
N ARG A 80 -7.30 9.66 2.44
CA ARG A 80 -8.40 10.38 3.07
C ARG A 80 -7.85 11.66 3.68
N VAL A 81 -8.54 12.77 3.44
CA VAL A 81 -8.26 14.05 4.09
C VAL A 81 -9.56 14.60 4.67
N SER A 82 -9.46 15.30 5.79
CA SER A 82 -10.57 16.04 6.42
C SER A 82 -10.18 17.49 6.55
N GLU A 83 -11.18 18.36 6.69
CA GLU A 83 -10.97 19.81 6.87
C GLU A 83 -10.14 20.17 8.11
N THR A 84 -10.10 19.26 9.09
CA THR A 84 -9.30 19.38 10.31
C THR A 84 -7.84 18.99 10.13
N HIS A 85 -7.45 18.38 8.99
CA HIS A 85 -6.05 18.09 8.73
C HIS A 85 -5.28 19.39 8.52
N LEU A 86 -4.03 19.41 9.02
CA LEU A 86 -3.13 20.51 8.73
C LEU A 86 -2.78 20.52 7.24
N PRO A 87 -2.59 21.72 6.65
CA PRO A 87 -2.16 21.83 5.27
C PRO A 87 -0.73 21.28 5.11
N PRO A 88 -0.32 20.92 3.87
CA PRO A 88 1.03 20.43 3.61
C PRO A 88 2.09 21.42 4.10
N VAL A 89 3.19 20.93 4.71
CA VAL A 89 4.21 21.79 5.32
C VAL A 89 4.77 22.82 4.34
N GLY A 90 4.96 22.45 3.06
CA GLY A 90 5.44 23.37 2.01
C GLY A 90 4.48 24.50 1.63
N SER A 91 3.22 24.46 2.07
CA SER A 91 2.23 25.51 1.85
C SER A 91 2.26 26.60 2.94
N TRP A 92 2.97 26.37 4.05
CA TRP A 92 3.18 27.40 5.06
C TRP A 92 4.17 28.44 4.58
N LYS A 93 3.66 29.59 4.15
CA LYS A 93 4.47 30.79 3.93
C LYS A 93 4.45 31.65 5.19
N SER A 94 5.62 31.91 5.76
CA SER A 94 5.80 32.90 6.82
C SER A 94 5.61 34.30 6.22
N SER A 95 4.40 34.86 6.28
CA SER A 95 4.18 36.26 5.88
C SER A 95 4.58 37.19 7.04
N ALA A 96 5.86 37.54 7.13
CA ALA A 96 6.32 38.71 7.88
C ALA A 96 6.00 40.02 7.10
N THR A 97 4.81 40.13 6.53
CA THR A 97 4.37 41.35 5.84
C THR A 97 2.86 41.51 6.00
N SER A 98 2.54 42.23 7.06
CA SER A 98 1.42 43.16 7.23
C SER A 98 0.45 43.28 6.05
N GLY A 99 -0.80 42.85 6.27
CA GLY A 99 -1.98 43.48 5.66
C GLY A 99 -2.66 42.79 4.46
N LEU A 100 -2.05 41.78 3.84
CA LEU A 100 -2.71 41.03 2.76
C LEU A 100 -3.50 39.85 3.36
N LYS A 101 -4.79 39.70 2.98
CA LYS A 101 -5.61 38.52 3.32
C LYS A 101 -4.93 37.26 2.77
N VAL A 102 -4.07 36.64 3.57
CA VAL A 102 -3.43 35.38 3.20
C VAL A 102 -4.49 34.30 3.22
N ASN A 103 -4.78 33.72 2.05
CA ASN A 103 -5.58 32.50 1.95
C ASN A 103 -4.98 31.48 2.91
N LYS A 104 -5.72 31.14 3.98
CA LYS A 104 -5.29 30.10 4.92
C LYS A 104 -5.08 28.81 4.12
N PRO A 105 -3.88 28.21 4.16
CA PRO A 105 -3.63 26.99 3.42
C PRO A 105 -4.60 25.90 3.92
N LYS A 106 -5.24 25.22 2.98
CA LYS A 106 -6.25 24.18 3.26
C LYS A 106 -5.59 22.80 3.24
N ALA A 107 -6.22 21.86 3.93
CA ALA A 107 -5.85 20.46 3.83
C ALA A 107 -5.91 20.00 2.37
N GLU A 108 -4.84 19.36 1.91
CA GLU A 108 -4.70 18.89 0.53
C GLU A 108 -4.27 17.42 0.55
N LEU A 109 -4.77 16.68 -0.43
CA LEU A 109 -4.43 15.28 -0.64
C LEU A 109 -3.72 15.16 -1.99
N GLN A 110 -2.50 14.63 -1.96
CA GLN A 110 -1.72 14.39 -3.17
C GLN A 110 -1.60 12.89 -3.43
N LEU A 111 -1.94 12.48 -4.65
CA LEU A 111 -1.75 11.12 -5.14
C LEU A 111 -0.74 11.16 -6.28
N HIS A 112 0.32 10.38 -6.15
CA HIS A 112 1.29 10.20 -7.21
C HIS A 112 1.60 8.72 -7.40
N CYS A 113 1.94 8.33 -8.63
CA CYS A 113 2.49 7.01 -8.88
C CYS A 113 3.97 6.97 -8.44
N PRO A 114 4.45 5.86 -7.86
CA PRO A 114 5.81 5.76 -7.32
C PRO A 114 6.91 5.60 -8.39
N SER A 115 6.56 5.41 -9.67
CA SER A 115 7.52 5.13 -10.75
C SER A 115 7.24 6.04 -11.94
N SER A 116 8.31 6.56 -12.56
CA SER A 116 8.23 7.24 -13.85
C SER A 116 7.65 6.28 -14.90
N GLY A 117 6.52 6.65 -15.52
CA GLY A 117 5.85 5.84 -16.55
C GLY A 117 4.58 5.12 -16.10
N HIS A 118 4.22 5.16 -14.81
CA HIS A 118 2.91 4.73 -14.36
C HIS A 118 1.92 5.89 -14.40
N LEU A 119 0.74 5.65 -14.97
CA LEU A 119 -0.36 6.61 -15.05
C LEU A 119 -1.57 6.11 -14.26
N ILE A 120 -2.30 7.04 -13.64
CA ILE A 120 -3.58 6.74 -13.00
C ILE A 120 -4.59 6.45 -14.11
N LYS A 121 -5.03 5.19 -14.21
CA LYS A 121 -5.95 4.75 -15.27
C LYS A 121 -7.42 4.94 -14.93
N SER A 122 -7.79 4.85 -13.65
CA SER A 122 -9.20 4.86 -13.21
C SER A 122 -9.33 5.27 -11.74
N ILE A 123 -10.39 5.99 -11.40
CA ILE A 123 -10.79 6.27 -10.02
C ILE A 123 -11.80 5.20 -9.59
N LYS A 124 -11.46 4.38 -8.59
CA LYS A 124 -12.35 3.33 -8.08
C LYS A 124 -13.42 3.86 -7.12
N PHE A 125 -13.12 4.92 -6.38
CA PHE A 125 -14.00 5.54 -5.39
C PHE A 125 -13.57 6.98 -5.14
N ALA A 126 -14.53 7.89 -5.06
CA ALA A 126 -14.36 9.25 -4.55
C ALA A 126 -15.68 9.70 -3.90
N SER A 127 -15.60 10.33 -2.73
CA SER A 127 -16.76 10.88 -2.01
C SER A 127 -16.31 12.03 -1.14
N PHE A 128 -17.16 13.05 -1.03
CA PHE A 128 -17.02 14.17 -0.10
C PHE A 128 -18.14 14.08 0.95
N GLY A 129 -17.91 14.59 2.16
CA GLY A 129 -18.86 14.45 3.27
C GLY A 129 -18.40 13.43 4.31
N THR A 130 -19.19 12.36 4.53
CA THR A 130 -18.97 11.41 5.63
C THR A 130 -18.63 9.98 5.19
N PRO A 131 -17.71 9.75 4.22
CA PRO A 131 -17.39 8.39 3.77
C PRO A 131 -16.85 7.53 4.92
N THR A 132 -17.19 6.25 4.92
CA THR A 132 -16.80 5.26 5.93
C THR A 132 -15.84 4.23 5.33
N GLY A 133 -15.27 3.36 6.16
CA GLY A 133 -14.34 2.32 5.73
C GLY A 133 -12.86 2.73 5.79
N ARG A 134 -12.00 1.93 5.14
CA ARG A 134 -10.54 2.08 5.15
C ARG A 134 -9.98 2.07 3.73
N CYS A 135 -8.67 2.31 3.61
CA CYS A 135 -8.00 2.27 2.32
C CYS A 135 -8.26 0.95 1.59
N GLY A 136 -8.85 1.04 0.39
CA GLY A 136 -9.23 -0.13 -0.43
C GLY A 136 -10.64 -0.67 -0.17
N SER A 137 -11.34 -0.18 0.84
CA SER A 137 -12.72 -0.58 1.21
C SER A 137 -13.58 0.61 1.65
N PHE A 138 -13.37 1.78 1.06
CA PHE A 138 -14.21 2.95 1.33
C PHE A 138 -15.62 2.76 0.79
N THR A 139 -16.60 3.25 1.54
CA THR A 139 -18.02 3.24 1.19
C THR A 139 -18.65 4.61 1.41
N TYR A 140 -19.75 4.88 0.70
CA TYR A 140 -20.51 6.11 0.90
C TYR A 140 -21.03 6.20 2.33
N GLY A 141 -21.04 7.43 2.86
CA GLY A 141 -21.59 7.75 4.17
C GLY A 141 -23.03 8.21 4.11
N HIS A 142 -23.47 8.83 5.20
CA HIS A 142 -24.80 9.45 5.30
C HIS A 142 -24.91 10.76 4.50
N CYS A 143 -23.79 11.49 4.37
CA CYS A 143 -23.68 12.68 3.54
C CYS A 143 -22.66 12.37 2.44
N ASN A 144 -23.06 12.52 1.18
CA ASN A 144 -22.27 12.17 0.01
C ASN A 144 -22.32 13.23 -1.08
#